data_AF-A0A4Q3U3V5-F1
#
_entry.id   AF-A0A4Q3U3V5-F1
#
_cell.length_a   1.000
_cell.length_b   1.000
_cell.length_c   1.000
_cell.angle_alpha   90.00
_cell.angle_beta   90.00
_cell.angle_gamma   90.00
#
_symmetry.space_group_name_H-M   'P 1'
#
loop_
_entity.id
_entity.type
_entity.pdbx_description
1 polymer ?
#
loop_
_entity_poly.entity_id
_entity_poly.type
_entity_poly.pdbx_seq_one_letter_code
_entity_poly.pdbx_strand_id
1 'polypeptide(L)'
;VHMMDTLDRLIEHENGKAIVWAHNTHIGDARFTDMAAHGMTNLGQLARERYGEENVFLVGFGSYEGSVIAGEEWGAPMERMPVPRAQEGSWEEYLHNQSSEDRLILDFTEEEHEVFVHRAIGVVYNPHHERYGNYVPTIVPHRYDAFVYLDKTQALHPMHTAFAGSAVRPDTYPFAV
;
A
#
# COMPACT_ATOMS: atom_id res chain seq x y z
N VAL A 1 5.42 0.98 15.70
CA VAL A 1 6.33 1.78 16.57
C VAL A 1 7.74 1.84 15.99
N HIS A 2 8.46 0.74 15.82
CA HIS A 2 9.86 0.76 15.32
C HIS A 2 10.09 1.56 14.02
N MET A 3 9.30 1.36 12.96
CA MET A 3 9.44 2.12 11.71
C MET A 3 9.30 3.63 11.90
N MET A 4 8.41 4.06 12.80
CA MET A 4 8.20 5.46 13.13
C MET A 4 9.39 6.04 13.90
N ASP A 5 9.91 5.31 14.89
CA ASP A 5 11.09 5.74 15.64
C ASP A 5 12.34 5.84 14.74
N THR A 6 12.44 4.98 13.72
CA THR A 6 13.49 5.07 12.71
C THR A 6 13.32 6.29 11.83
N LEU A 7 12.08 6.60 11.41
CA LEU A 7 11.77 7.82 10.66
C LEU A 7 12.13 9.08 11.45
N ASP A 8 11.76 9.15 12.74
CA ASP A 8 12.12 10.27 13.62
C ASP A 8 13.63 10.51 13.61
N ARG A 9 14.41 9.45 13.86
CA ARG A 9 15.88 9.54 13.93
C ARG A 9 16.50 10.01 12.62
N LEU A 10 15.95 9.59 11.47
CA LEU A 10 16.45 10.00 10.16
C LEU A 10 16.13 11.47 9.88
N ILE A 11 14.92 11.92 10.20
CA ILE A 11 14.52 13.33 10.05
C ILE A 11 15.36 14.22 10.97
N GLU A 12 15.59 13.82 12.22
CA GLU A 12 16.47 14.53 13.16
C GLU A 12 17.92 14.60 12.67
N HIS A 13 18.44 13.52 12.09
CA HIS A 13 19.82 13.47 11.61
C HIS A 13 20.05 14.34 10.37
N GLU A 14 19.16 14.25 9.40
CA GLU A 14 19.26 14.99 8.13
C GLU A 14 18.73 16.43 8.25
N ASN A 15 17.99 16.75 9.32
CA ASN A 15 17.33 18.03 9.58
C ASN A 15 16.52 18.51 8.35
N GLY A 16 15.61 17.66 7.87
CA GLY A 16 14.94 17.87 6.59
C GLY A 16 13.57 17.21 6.45
N LYS A 17 13.10 17.10 5.20
CA LYS A 17 11.86 16.40 4.84
C LYS A 17 12.16 14.98 4.41
N ALA A 18 11.21 14.07 4.62
CA ALA A 18 11.32 12.68 4.20
C ALA A 18 10.21 12.31 3.21
N ILE A 19 10.53 11.39 2.30
CA ILE A 19 9.54 10.64 1.51
C ILE A 19 9.64 9.19 1.97
N VAL A 20 8.54 8.66 2.49
CA VAL A 20 8.47 7.26 2.90
C VAL A 20 7.74 6.47 1.84
N TRP A 21 8.46 5.55 1.19
CA TRP A 21 7.86 4.62 0.26
C TRP A 21 7.58 3.30 0.97
N ALA A 22 6.30 2.98 1.16
CA ALA A 22 5.88 1.69 1.69
C ALA A 22 4.48 1.31 1.16
N HIS A 23 4.08 0.07 1.41
CA HIS A 23 2.78 -0.44 0.98
C HIS A 23 1.61 0.36 1.62
N ASN A 24 0.46 0.42 0.94
CA ASN A 24 -0.75 1.12 1.40
C ASN A 24 -1.18 0.77 2.83
N THR A 25 -0.95 -0.47 3.27
CA THR A 25 -1.25 -0.94 4.63
C THR A 25 -0.35 -0.29 5.68
N HIS A 26 0.82 0.22 5.29
CA HIS A 26 1.74 0.93 6.16
C HIS A 26 1.54 2.45 6.11
N ILE A 27 1.27 3.03 4.94
CA ILE A 27 1.30 4.49 4.75
C ILE A 27 -0.05 5.19 4.88
N GLY A 28 -1.18 4.50 4.69
CA GLY A 28 -2.50 5.15 4.88
C GLY A 28 -2.77 5.42 6.36
N ASP A 29 -3.79 6.20 6.69
CA ASP A 29 -4.20 6.39 8.08
C ASP A 29 -5.06 5.20 8.57
N ALA A 30 -4.50 4.36 9.44
CA ALA A 30 -5.16 3.16 9.97
C ALA A 30 -6.45 3.44 10.77
N ARG A 31 -6.68 4.68 11.22
CA ARG A 31 -7.92 5.06 11.92
C ARG A 31 -9.16 4.91 11.03
N PHE A 32 -8.96 4.94 9.71
CA PHE A 32 -10.01 4.86 8.69
C PHE A 32 -10.00 3.51 7.96
N THR A 33 -9.55 2.47 8.66
CA THR A 33 -9.66 1.06 8.25
C THR A 33 -10.14 0.19 9.41
N ASP A 34 -10.34 -1.10 9.16
CA ASP A 34 -10.63 -2.09 10.20
C ASP A 34 -9.46 -2.32 11.19
N MET A 35 -8.25 -1.84 10.87
CA MET A 35 -7.08 -1.92 11.75
C MET A 35 -7.35 -1.28 13.11
N ALA A 36 -8.03 -0.13 13.14
CA ALA A 36 -8.37 0.57 14.37
C ALA A 36 -9.26 -0.28 15.30
N ALA A 37 -10.24 -1.00 14.74
CA ALA A 37 -11.11 -1.90 15.49
C ALA A 37 -10.33 -3.08 16.09
N HIS A 38 -9.22 -3.47 15.47
CA HIS A 38 -8.30 -4.50 15.95
C HIS A 38 -7.18 -3.96 16.84
N GLY A 39 -7.19 -2.66 17.20
CA GLY A 39 -6.14 -2.04 18.01
C GLY A 39 -4.77 -1.98 17.31
N MET A 40 -4.76 -2.08 15.98
CA MET A 40 -3.57 -1.99 15.16
C MET A 40 -3.34 -0.54 14.72
N THR A 41 -2.07 -0.16 14.62
CA THR A 41 -1.63 1.15 14.11
C THR A 41 -0.68 0.93 12.94
N ASN A 42 -0.59 1.89 12.02
CA ASN A 42 0.41 1.87 10.95
C ASN A 42 1.24 3.17 10.94
N LEU A 43 2.17 3.25 10.00
CA LEU A 43 3.13 4.35 9.94
C LEU A 43 2.44 5.68 9.59
N GLY A 44 1.46 5.67 8.68
CA GLY A 44 0.70 6.87 8.31
C GLY A 44 -0.02 7.50 9.50
N GLN A 45 -0.75 6.70 10.28
CA GLN A 45 -1.38 7.15 11.52
C GLN A 45 -0.36 7.71 12.50
N LEU A 46 0.70 6.94 12.80
CA LEU A 46 1.71 7.34 13.80
C LEU A 46 2.44 8.63 13.38
N ALA A 47 2.70 8.81 12.08
CA ALA A 47 3.31 10.03 11.56
C ALA A 47 2.41 11.24 11.78
N ARG A 48 1.11 11.14 11.46
CA ARG A 48 0.14 12.21 11.72
C ARG A 48 0.01 12.52 13.21
N GLU A 49 0.01 11.50 14.08
CA GLU A 49 -0.05 11.69 15.53
C GLU A 49 1.19 12.39 16.09
N ARG A 50 2.39 12.12 15.54
CA ARG A 50 3.65 12.71 16.03
C ARG A 50 3.96 14.08 15.45
N TYR A 51 3.70 14.27 14.17
CA TYR A 51 4.09 15.48 13.44
C TYR A 51 2.94 16.45 13.17
N GLY A 52 1.68 16.04 13.38
CA GLY A 52 0.50 16.80 12.99
C GLY A 52 0.06 16.49 11.56
N GLU A 53 -1.25 16.56 11.31
CA GLU A 53 -1.84 16.25 10.00
C GLU A 53 -1.36 17.24 8.92
N GLU A 54 -1.11 18.49 9.27
CA GLU A 54 -0.62 19.53 8.36
C GLU A 54 0.82 19.33 7.88
N ASN A 55 1.59 18.49 8.58
CA ASN A 55 3.00 18.22 8.25
C ASN A 55 3.19 16.86 7.55
N VAL A 56 2.11 16.09 7.36
CA VAL A 56 2.15 14.73 6.83
C VAL A 56 1.16 14.60 5.67
N PHE A 57 1.69 14.28 4.49
CA PHE A 57 0.89 14.07 3.29
C PHE A 57 0.93 12.60 2.87
N LEU A 58 -0.22 11.92 2.90
CA LEU A 58 -0.38 10.49 2.64
C LEU A 58 -0.91 10.27 1.22
N VAL A 59 -0.20 9.47 0.42
CA VAL A 59 -0.59 9.18 -0.98
C VAL A 59 -0.92 7.71 -1.15
N GLY A 60 -2.19 7.40 -1.40
CA GLY A 60 -2.65 6.04 -1.70
C GLY A 60 -2.47 5.67 -3.17
N PHE A 61 -2.41 4.38 -3.45
CA PHE A 61 -2.36 3.83 -4.80
C PHE A 61 -3.46 2.77 -5.00
N GLY A 62 -4.03 2.68 -6.20
CA GLY A 62 -4.99 1.63 -6.52
C GLY A 62 -4.99 1.29 -8.00
N SER A 63 -5.49 0.11 -8.33
CA SER A 63 -5.66 -0.29 -9.72
C SER A 63 -6.80 -1.25 -9.92
N TYR A 64 -7.49 -1.16 -11.07
CA TYR A 64 -8.67 -1.97 -11.34
C TYR A 64 -8.37 -3.37 -11.88
N GLU A 65 -7.47 -3.52 -12.85
CA GLU A 65 -7.01 -4.82 -13.33
C GLU A 65 -5.53 -4.79 -13.75
N GLY A 66 -4.97 -5.94 -14.15
CA GLY A 66 -3.64 -5.98 -14.75
C GLY A 66 -2.80 -7.16 -14.32
N SER A 67 -1.60 -6.88 -13.83
CA SER A 67 -0.65 -7.91 -13.39
C SER A 67 0.38 -7.35 -12.42
N VAL A 68 0.87 -8.21 -11.53
CA VAL A 68 1.85 -7.89 -10.47
C VAL A 68 2.97 -8.94 -10.44
N ILE A 69 4.03 -8.64 -9.71
CA ILE A 69 5.01 -9.63 -9.27
C ILE A 69 4.73 -9.97 -7.80
N ALA A 70 4.52 -11.24 -7.48
CA ALA A 70 4.31 -11.75 -6.12
C ALA A 70 4.74 -13.22 -6.03
N GLY A 71 4.80 -13.77 -4.82
CA GLY A 71 4.94 -15.21 -4.59
C GLY A 71 3.61 -15.84 -4.15
N GLU A 72 3.42 -17.14 -4.39
CA GLU A 72 2.22 -17.85 -3.92
C GLU A 72 2.21 -18.02 -2.39
N GLU A 73 3.39 -18.03 -1.78
CA GLU A 73 3.61 -18.09 -0.34
C GLU A 73 4.93 -17.42 0.04
N TRP A 74 5.16 -17.23 1.35
CA TRP A 74 6.40 -16.65 1.85
C TRP A 74 7.62 -17.50 1.44
N GLY A 75 8.59 -16.86 0.77
CA GLY A 75 9.80 -17.52 0.31
C GLY A 75 9.66 -18.26 -1.03
N ALA A 76 8.47 -18.31 -1.62
CA ALA A 76 8.27 -18.81 -2.97
C ALA A 76 8.99 -17.93 -4.01
N PRO A 77 9.31 -18.47 -5.20
CA PRO A 77 9.81 -17.67 -6.31
C PRO A 77 8.88 -16.52 -6.66
N MET A 78 9.45 -15.42 -7.17
CA MET A 78 8.67 -14.33 -7.74
C MET A 78 8.02 -14.77 -9.05
N GLU A 79 6.72 -14.55 -9.16
CA GLU A 79 5.92 -14.89 -10.33
C GLU A 79 5.14 -13.69 -10.85
N ARG A 80 4.96 -13.65 -12.17
CA ARG A 80 4.05 -12.70 -12.82
C ARG A 80 2.63 -13.23 -12.67
N MET A 81 1.85 -12.59 -11.81
CA MET A 81 0.48 -13.01 -11.52
C MET A 81 -0.54 -12.04 -12.13
N PRO A 82 -1.66 -12.54 -12.66
CA PRO A 82 -2.74 -11.69 -13.12
C PRO A 82 -3.44 -11.01 -11.93
N VAL A 83 -3.79 -9.74 -12.11
CA VAL A 83 -4.73 -9.04 -11.24
C VAL A 83 -6.07 -9.03 -11.96
N PRO A 84 -7.07 -9.81 -11.51
CA PRO A 84 -8.41 -9.76 -12.09
C PRO A 84 -9.04 -8.39 -11.87
N ARG A 85 -10.19 -8.16 -12.49
CA ARG A 85 -10.99 -6.94 -12.25
C ARG A 85 -11.30 -6.79 -10.78
N ALA A 86 -11.33 -5.55 -10.32
CA ALA A 86 -11.65 -5.25 -8.94
C ALA A 86 -13.05 -5.73 -8.56
N GLN A 87 -13.22 -6.04 -7.29
CA GLN A 87 -14.48 -6.55 -6.77
C GLN A 87 -15.60 -5.49 -6.88
N GLU A 88 -16.83 -5.96 -7.10
CA GLU A 88 -18.02 -5.11 -6.99
C GLU A 88 -18.09 -4.40 -5.63
N GLY A 89 -18.39 -3.09 -5.67
CA GLY A 89 -18.43 -2.22 -4.50
C GLY A 89 -17.05 -1.80 -3.97
N SER A 90 -15.96 -2.11 -4.69
CA SER A 90 -14.63 -1.61 -4.36
C SER A 90 -14.41 -0.18 -4.82
N TRP A 91 -13.47 0.50 -4.15
CA TRP A 91 -13.00 1.81 -4.57
C TRP A 91 -12.47 1.80 -6.01
N GLU A 92 -11.73 0.76 -6.37
CA GLU A 92 -11.19 0.59 -7.72
C GLU A 92 -12.29 0.42 -8.77
N GLU A 93 -13.37 -0.31 -8.47
CA GLU A 93 -14.51 -0.44 -9.38
C GLU A 93 -15.27 0.88 -9.52
N TYR A 94 -15.52 1.59 -8.41
CA TYR A 94 -16.16 2.91 -8.42
C TYR A 94 -15.40 3.87 -9.34
N LEU A 95 -14.07 3.89 -9.24
CA LEU A 95 -13.22 4.68 -10.12
C LEU A 95 -13.28 4.20 -11.58
N HIS A 96 -13.15 2.90 -11.84
CA HIS A 96 -13.20 2.37 -13.21
C HIS A 96 -14.50 2.74 -13.94
N ASN A 97 -15.63 2.69 -13.23
CA ASN A 97 -16.95 2.98 -13.80
C ASN A 97 -17.12 4.46 -14.20
N GLN A 98 -16.37 5.37 -13.57
CA GLN A 98 -16.35 6.78 -13.98
C GLN A 98 -15.51 7.00 -15.25
N SER A 99 -14.37 6.33 -15.33
CA SER A 99 -13.47 6.39 -16.49
C SER A 99 -12.38 5.32 -16.39
N SER A 100 -11.96 4.78 -17.54
CA SER A 100 -10.84 3.83 -17.66
C SER A 100 -9.47 4.51 -17.83
N GLU A 101 -9.37 5.82 -17.56
CA GLU A 101 -8.10 6.56 -17.61
C GLU A 101 -7.39 6.56 -16.25
N ASP A 102 -6.07 6.60 -16.28
CA ASP A 102 -5.22 6.80 -15.11
C ASP A 102 -5.44 8.21 -14.53
N ARG A 103 -5.48 8.32 -13.20
CA ARG A 103 -5.83 9.57 -12.51
C ARG A 103 -4.95 9.83 -11.30
N LEU A 104 -4.66 11.11 -11.10
CA LEU A 104 -4.22 11.65 -9.82
C LEU A 104 -5.41 12.39 -9.21
N ILE A 105 -5.88 11.90 -8.07
CA ILE A 105 -6.98 12.48 -7.31
C ILE A 105 -6.37 13.26 -6.15
N LEU A 106 -6.65 14.57 -6.10
CA LEU A 106 -6.18 15.48 -5.05
C LEU A 106 -7.33 16.06 -4.23
N ASP A 107 -8.53 16.11 -4.80
CA ASP A 107 -9.75 16.57 -4.14
C ASP A 107 -10.78 15.46 -4.24
N PHE A 108 -11.33 15.07 -3.09
CA PHE A 108 -12.36 14.05 -2.99
C PHE A 108 -13.75 14.67 -2.91
N THR A 109 -14.76 13.97 -3.42
CA THR A 109 -16.17 14.37 -3.38
C THR A 109 -16.88 13.77 -2.16
N GLU A 110 -18.05 14.32 -1.79
CA GLU A 110 -18.84 13.85 -0.63
C GLU A 110 -19.18 12.35 -0.69
N GLU A 111 -19.46 11.80 -1.87
CA GLU A 111 -19.75 10.37 -2.05
C GLU A 111 -18.56 9.49 -1.67
N GLU A 112 -17.35 10.01 -1.79
CA GLU A 112 -16.11 9.28 -1.53
C GLU A 112 -15.82 9.17 -0.03
N HIS A 113 -16.58 9.88 0.83
CA HIS A 113 -16.52 9.75 2.29
C HIS A 113 -17.28 8.50 2.82
N GLU A 114 -17.93 7.74 1.95
CA GLU A 114 -18.52 6.44 2.32
C GLU A 114 -17.45 5.36 2.55
N VAL A 115 -17.85 4.26 3.18
CA VAL A 115 -16.96 3.11 3.40
C VAL A 115 -16.93 2.26 2.13
N PHE A 116 -15.76 2.22 1.49
CA PHE A 116 -15.46 1.29 0.40
C PHE A 116 -14.66 0.09 0.92
N VAL A 117 -14.58 -0.96 0.10
CA VAL A 117 -13.46 -1.89 0.21
C VAL A 117 -12.36 -1.48 -0.76
N HIS A 118 -11.12 -1.43 -0.29
CA HIS A 118 -9.97 -0.97 -1.08
C HIS A 118 -8.94 -2.10 -1.22
N ARG A 119 -8.53 -2.38 -2.46
CA ARG A 119 -7.60 -3.46 -2.78
C ARG A 119 -6.21 -3.27 -2.13
N ALA A 120 -5.66 -4.34 -1.57
CA ALA A 120 -4.38 -4.37 -0.87
C ALA A 120 -3.62 -5.68 -1.18
N ILE A 121 -2.99 -5.76 -2.37
CA ILE A 121 -2.19 -6.92 -2.77
C ILE A 121 -0.77 -6.80 -2.23
N GLY A 122 -0.39 -7.73 -1.35
CA GLY A 122 0.96 -7.79 -0.78
C GLY A 122 1.96 -8.60 -1.60
N VAL A 123 3.10 -8.93 -0.98
CA VAL A 123 4.17 -9.74 -1.59
C VAL A 123 3.79 -11.21 -1.79
N VAL A 124 2.80 -11.68 -1.04
CA VAL A 124 2.15 -12.98 -1.21
C VAL A 124 0.78 -12.75 -1.82
N TYR A 125 0.46 -13.46 -2.89
CA TYR A 125 -0.77 -13.24 -3.63
C TYR A 125 -1.30 -14.51 -4.27
N ASN A 126 -2.63 -14.68 -4.23
CA ASN A 126 -3.34 -15.72 -4.94
C ASN A 126 -4.52 -15.10 -5.70
N PRO A 127 -4.44 -14.99 -7.05
CA PRO A 127 -5.49 -14.39 -7.86
C PRO A 127 -6.85 -15.06 -7.71
N HIS A 128 -6.89 -16.37 -7.44
CA HIS A 128 -8.14 -17.12 -7.29
C HIS A 128 -8.86 -16.84 -5.97
N HIS A 129 -8.16 -16.32 -4.97
CA HIS A 129 -8.69 -16.06 -3.63
C HIS A 129 -8.68 -14.56 -3.25
N GLU A 130 -8.41 -13.66 -4.20
CA GLU A 130 -8.23 -12.23 -3.93
C GLU A 130 -9.40 -11.62 -3.14
N ARG A 131 -10.63 -11.92 -3.56
CA ARG A 131 -11.88 -11.42 -2.97
C ARG A 131 -12.05 -11.70 -1.48
N TYR A 132 -11.27 -12.62 -0.91
CA TYR A 132 -11.42 -13.04 0.49
C TYR A 132 -10.37 -12.45 1.43
N GLY A 133 -9.30 -11.83 0.93
CA GLY A 133 -8.18 -11.44 1.78
C GLY A 133 -7.37 -10.23 1.33
N ASN A 134 -7.62 -9.69 0.13
CA ASN A 134 -6.86 -8.55 -0.40
C ASN A 134 -7.70 -7.28 -0.48
N TYR A 135 -8.72 -7.14 0.35
CA TYR A 135 -9.57 -5.94 0.41
C TYR A 135 -9.71 -5.47 1.85
N VAL A 136 -9.48 -4.17 2.05
CA VAL A 136 -9.50 -3.52 3.36
C VAL A 136 -10.65 -2.51 3.38
N PRO A 137 -11.63 -2.63 4.29
CA PRO A 137 -12.63 -1.60 4.51
C PRO A 137 -11.95 -0.26 4.77
N THR A 138 -12.33 0.80 4.06
CA THR A 138 -11.60 2.06 4.01
C THR A 138 -12.54 3.23 3.74
N ILE A 139 -12.34 4.34 4.45
CA ILE A 139 -12.84 5.64 4.03
C ILE A 139 -11.69 6.39 3.33
N VAL A 140 -11.71 6.43 2.00
CA VAL A 140 -10.54 6.79 1.19
C VAL A 140 -10.04 8.22 1.45
N PRO A 141 -10.90 9.26 1.46
CA PRO A 141 -10.49 10.65 1.66
C PRO A 141 -9.91 10.93 3.05
N HIS A 142 -10.22 10.07 4.03
CA HIS A 142 -9.66 10.19 5.37
C HIS A 142 -8.38 9.37 5.54
N ARG A 143 -8.27 8.25 4.82
CA ARG A 143 -7.08 7.39 4.80
C ARG A 143 -5.91 8.03 4.04
N TYR A 144 -6.17 8.82 3.01
CA TYR A 144 -5.16 9.45 2.16
C TYR A 144 -5.51 10.90 1.83
N ASP A 145 -4.50 11.74 1.61
CA ASP A 145 -4.65 13.12 1.12
C ASP A 145 -4.65 13.21 -0.41
N ALA A 146 -4.07 12.20 -1.07
CA ALA A 146 -4.12 12.04 -2.51
C ALA A 146 -4.19 10.56 -2.89
N PHE A 147 -4.69 10.27 -4.08
CA PHE A 147 -4.78 8.91 -4.59
C PHE A 147 -4.32 8.81 -6.04
N VAL A 148 -3.39 7.90 -6.30
CA VAL A 148 -2.94 7.56 -7.65
C VAL A 148 -3.70 6.32 -8.09
N TYR A 149 -4.59 6.51 -9.06
CA TYR A 149 -5.36 5.43 -9.68
C TYR A 149 -4.76 5.07 -11.03
N LEU A 150 -4.48 3.78 -11.22
CA LEU A 150 -4.03 3.22 -12.48
C LEU A 150 -5.06 2.20 -12.96
N ASP A 151 -5.74 2.45 -14.08
CA ASP A 151 -6.84 1.57 -14.50
C ASP A 151 -6.32 0.14 -14.77
N LYS A 152 -5.17 0.08 -15.44
CA LYS A 152 -4.52 -1.18 -15.81
C LYS A 152 -3.04 -1.16 -15.48
N THR A 153 -2.61 -2.14 -14.69
CA THR A 153 -1.20 -2.30 -14.32
C THR A 153 -0.50 -3.37 -15.16
N GLN A 154 0.82 -3.24 -15.28
CA GLN A 154 1.70 -4.30 -15.76
C GLN A 154 2.67 -4.67 -14.65
N ALA A 155 2.94 -5.98 -14.53
CA ALA A 155 3.89 -6.47 -13.56
C ALA A 155 5.27 -5.81 -13.76
N LEU A 156 5.89 -5.42 -12.64
CA LEU A 156 7.22 -4.85 -12.65
C LEU A 156 8.21 -5.82 -13.31
N HIS A 157 9.23 -5.25 -13.96
CA HIS A 157 10.31 -6.01 -14.56
C HIS A 157 11.46 -6.04 -13.55
N PRO A 158 11.75 -7.19 -12.91
CA PRO A 158 12.82 -7.25 -11.92
C PRO A 158 14.16 -6.91 -12.58
N MET A 159 14.85 -5.88 -12.08
CA MET A 159 16.20 -5.56 -12.55
C MET A 159 17.16 -6.62 -12.02
N HIS A 160 17.88 -7.30 -12.91
CA HIS A 160 18.92 -8.30 -12.65
C HIS A 160 18.78 -9.01 -11.29
N THR A 161 17.79 -9.89 -11.19
CA THR A 161 17.75 -10.87 -10.12
C THR A 161 18.83 -11.90 -10.43
N ALA A 162 20.08 -11.58 -10.10
CA ALA A 162 21.02 -12.63 -9.78
C ALA A 162 20.41 -13.36 -8.58
N PHE A 163 19.54 -14.35 -8.84
CA PHE A 163 19.36 -15.47 -7.95
C PHE A 163 20.73 -16.11 -7.88
N ALA A 164 21.57 -15.54 -7.02
CA ALA A 164 22.82 -16.12 -6.69
C ALA A 164 22.45 -17.47 -6.11
N GLY A 165 22.77 -18.54 -6.82
CA GLY A 165 23.02 -19.85 -6.22
C GLY A 165 24.19 -19.81 -5.22
N SER A 166 24.47 -18.66 -4.58
CA SER A 166 25.32 -18.56 -3.42
C SER A 166 24.41 -18.45 -2.20
N ALA A 167 24.54 -19.43 -1.32
CA ALA A 167 23.89 -19.50 -0.01
C ALA A 167 24.43 -18.43 0.96
N VAL A 168 24.56 -17.18 0.53
CA VAL A 168 24.99 -16.07 1.38
C VAL A 168 23.75 -15.24 1.67
N ARG A 169 23.18 -15.47 2.86
CA ARG A 169 22.20 -14.55 3.42
C ARG A 169 22.85 -13.15 3.52
N PRO A 170 22.15 -12.07 3.18
CA PRO A 170 22.60 -10.72 3.50
C PRO A 170 22.95 -10.63 4.98
N ASP A 171 24.05 -9.95 5.31
CA ASP A 171 24.43 -9.69 6.70
C ASP A 171 23.30 -8.91 7.38
N THR A 172 22.77 -9.47 8.47
CA THR A 172 21.68 -8.89 9.26
C THR A 172 22.20 -8.11 10.45
N TYR A 173 23.51 -7.85 10.52
CA TYR A 173 24.10 -7.07 11.58
C TYR A 173 23.47 -5.67 11.71
N PRO A 174 23.06 -5.23 12.91
CA PRO A 174 23.11 -5.91 14.22
C PRO A 174 21.79 -6.61 14.65
N PHE A 175 20.78 -6.71 13.78
CA PHE A 175 19.41 -7.09 14.13
C PHE A 175 19.00 -8.51 13.72
N ALA A 176 19.95 -9.47 13.75
CA ALA A 176 19.64 -10.87 13.47
C ALA A 176 18.56 -11.39 14.44
N VAL A 177 17.40 -11.77 13.90
CA VAL A 177 16.39 -12.61 14.56
C VAL A 177 16.61 -14.06 14.16
#